data_AF-A0A379WSQ5-F1
#
_entry.id   AF-A0A379WSQ5-F1
#
_cell.length_a   1.000
_cell.length_b   1.000
_cell.length_c   1.000
_cell.angle_alpha   90.00
_cell.angle_beta   90.00
_cell.angle_gamma   90.00
#
_symmetry.space_group_name_H-M   'P 1'
#
loop_
_entity.id
_entity.type
_entity.pdbx_description
1 polymer ?
#
loop_
_entity_poly.entity_id
_entity_poly.type
_entity_poly.pdbx_seq_one_letter_code
_entity_poly.pdbx_strand_id
1 'polypeptide(L)'
;MGILEQEMKRLAQQAGGSHKTVHDRIKLAQRFCERLVLAQNVQIRRVEQLKTRHIEGYIRERLAQGITKRSCKTKWRRCAAF
;
A
#
# COMPACT_ATOMS: atom_id res chain seq x y z
N MET A 1 -10.61 -9.90 6.98
CA MET A 1 -9.25 -9.34 7.00
C MET A 1 -8.30 -10.37 6.44
N GLY A 2 -7.61 -10.06 5.35
CA GLY A 2 -6.64 -10.99 4.75
C GLY A 2 -5.34 -11.03 5.56
N ILE A 3 -4.64 -12.17 5.54
CA ILE A 3 -3.35 -12.34 6.25
C ILE A 3 -2.35 -11.24 5.85
N LEU A 4 -2.32 -10.87 4.57
CA LEU A 4 -1.49 -9.80 4.03
C LEU A 4 -1.78 -8.43 4.65
N GLU A 5 -3.06 -8.09 4.82
CA GLU A 5 -3.47 -6.80 5.38
C GLU A 5 -2.98 -6.65 6.83
N GLN A 6 -3.05 -7.74 7.59
CA GLN A 6 -2.62 -7.80 8.98
C GLN A 6 -1.10 -7.71 9.11
N GLU A 7 -0.38 -8.37 8.20
CA GLU A 7 1.08 -8.30 8.11
C GLU A 7 1.56 -6.90 7.74
N MET A 8 0.95 -6.26 6.73
CA MET A 8 1.27 -4.88 6.36
C MET A 8 0.93 -3.88 7.47
N LYS A 9 -0.15 -4.11 8.22
CA LYS A 9 -0.51 -3.27 9.39
C LYS A 9 0.55 -3.37 10.48
N ARG A 10 1.05 -4.58 10.74
CA ARG A 10 2.13 -4.82 11.71
C ARG A 10 3.44 -4.15 11.27
N LEU A 11 3.79 -4.28 10.01
CA LEU A 11 4.93 -3.57 9.42
C LEU A 11 4.76 -2.05 9.58
N ALA A 12 3.58 -1.49 9.29
CA ALA A 12 3.32 -0.06 9.41
C ALA A 12 3.45 0.46 10.85
N GLN A 13 3.11 -0.36 11.84
CA GLN A 13 3.34 -0.07 13.25
C GLN A 13 4.82 -0.18 13.62
N GLN A 14 5.54 -1.18 13.09
CA GLN A 14 6.98 -1.37 13.34
C GLN A 14 7.84 -0.26 12.72
N ALA A 15 7.45 0.28 11.57
CA ALA A 15 8.15 1.38 10.91
C ALA A 15 8.12 2.72 11.70
N GLY A 16 7.43 2.76 12.84
CA GLY A 16 7.42 3.88 13.78
C GLY A 16 6.91 5.20 13.20
N GLY A 17 7.03 6.27 13.99
CA GLY A 17 6.62 7.63 13.63
C GLY A 17 5.36 8.11 14.36
N SER A 18 4.92 9.34 14.05
CA SER A 18 3.73 9.93 14.66
C SER A 18 2.49 9.08 14.39
N HIS A 19 1.55 9.04 15.35
CA HIS A 19 0.29 8.29 15.26
C HIS A 19 -0.47 8.55 13.95
N LYS A 20 -0.47 9.80 13.47
CA LYS A 20 -1.08 10.19 12.18
C LYS A 20 -0.38 9.52 10.98
N THR A 21 0.94 9.41 11.02
CA THR A 21 1.75 8.79 9.96
C THR A 21 1.55 7.28 9.91
N VAL A 22 1.53 6.62 11.08
CA VAL A 22 1.24 5.17 11.17
C VAL A 22 -0.17 4.88 10.66
N HIS A 23 -1.17 5.68 11.07
CA HIS A 23 -2.55 5.52 10.60
C HIS A 23 -2.69 5.73 9.09
N ASP A 24 -2.02 6.75 8.53
CA ASP A 24 -1.98 6.99 7.08
C ASP A 24 -1.36 5.80 6.32
N ARG A 25 -0.28 5.20 6.85
CA ARG A 25 0.38 4.02 6.28
C ARG A 25 -0.52 2.79 6.31
N ILE A 26 -1.20 2.53 7.43
CA ILE A 26 -2.16 1.42 7.56
C ILE A 26 -3.29 1.57 6.53
N LYS A 27 -3.89 2.76 6.42
CA LYS A 27 -4.94 3.04 5.42
C LYS A 27 -4.43 2.91 3.99
N LEU A 28 -3.14 3.14 3.74
CA LEU A 28 -2.57 2.95 2.42
C LEU A 28 -2.35 1.47 2.10
N ALA A 29 -1.84 0.70 3.08
CA ALA A 29 -1.68 -0.75 2.98
C ALA A 29 -3.01 -1.48 2.77
N GLN A 30 -4.06 -1.11 3.52
CA GLN A 30 -5.41 -1.66 3.33
C GLN A 30 -5.91 -1.44 1.90
N ARG A 31 -5.87 -0.19 1.43
CA ARG A 31 -6.29 0.15 0.06
C ARG A 31 -5.45 -0.53 -1.02
N PHE A 32 -4.17 -0.76 -0.74
CA PHE A 32 -3.29 -1.50 -1.64
C PHE A 32 -3.69 -2.98 -1.72
N CYS A 33 -3.95 -3.62 -0.57
CA CYS A 33 -4.41 -5.01 -0.51
C CYS A 33 -5.76 -5.19 -1.21
N GLU A 34 -6.73 -4.30 -0.94
CA GLU A 34 -8.03 -4.32 -1.60
C GLU A 34 -7.90 -4.18 -3.12
N ARG A 35 -7.08 -3.25 -3.61
CA ARG A 35 -6.85 -3.06 -5.04
C ARG A 35 -6.12 -4.23 -5.70
N LEU A 36 -5.15 -4.85 -5.01
CA LEU A 36 -4.47 -6.05 -5.50
C LEU A 36 -5.45 -7.20 -5.74
N VAL A 37 -6.37 -7.42 -4.80
CA VAL A 37 -7.41 -8.45 -4.90
C VAL A 37 -8.44 -8.08 -5.97
N LEU A 38 -8.92 -6.84 -5.99
CA LEU A 38 -10.01 -6.42 -6.88
C LEU A 38 -9.57 -6.20 -8.33
N ALA A 39 -8.40 -5.60 -8.55
CA ALA A 39 -7.97 -5.15 -9.88
C ALA A 39 -7.01 -6.12 -10.56
N GLN A 40 -6.18 -6.85 -9.80
CA GLN A 40 -5.25 -7.82 -10.37
C GLN A 40 -5.67 -9.27 -10.12
N ASN A 41 -6.73 -9.52 -9.34
CA ASN A 41 -7.15 -10.86 -8.88
C ASN A 41 -5.97 -11.67 -8.30
N VAL A 42 -5.01 -10.97 -7.69
CA VAL A 42 -3.78 -11.56 -7.18
C VAL A 42 -4.01 -11.91 -5.71
N GLN A 43 -4.06 -13.20 -5.40
CA GLN A 43 -4.16 -13.71 -4.03
C GLN A 43 -2.78 -13.81 -3.38
N ILE A 44 -2.20 -12.67 -3.00
CA ILE A 44 -0.98 -12.65 -2.19
C ILE A 44 -1.33 -12.87 -0.72
N ARG A 45 -0.63 -13.81 -0.08
CA ARG A 45 -0.81 -14.12 1.34
C ARG A 45 0.27 -13.50 2.22
N ARG A 46 1.46 -13.25 1.67
CA ARG A 46 2.61 -12.69 2.39
C ARG A 46 3.25 -11.52 1.64
N VAL A 47 3.79 -10.56 2.39
CA VAL A 47 4.48 -9.38 1.83
C VAL A 47 5.66 -9.77 0.93
N GLU A 48 6.35 -10.87 1.22
CA GLU A 48 7.47 -11.40 0.41
C GLU A 48 7.09 -11.75 -1.04
N GLN A 49 5.81 -12.06 -1.30
CA GLN A 49 5.33 -12.38 -2.64
C GLN A 49 4.99 -11.11 -3.46
N LEU A 50 5.09 -9.91 -2.85
CA LEU A 50 4.92 -8.65 -3.53
C LEU A 50 6.10 -8.38 -4.46
N LYS A 51 5.92 -8.69 -5.73
CA LYS A 51 6.82 -8.28 -6.81
C LYS A 51 6.59 -6.82 -7.20
N THR A 52 7.64 -6.19 -7.73
CA THR A 52 7.63 -4.81 -8.24
C THR A 52 6.48 -4.52 -9.19
N ARG A 53 6.10 -5.49 -10.04
CA ARG A 53 4.96 -5.40 -10.97
C ARG A 53 3.62 -5.06 -10.30
N HIS A 54 3.40 -5.50 -9.06
CA HIS A 54 2.17 -5.23 -8.31
C HIS A 54 2.14 -3.79 -7.79
N ILE A 55 3.30 -3.29 -7.37
CA ILE A 55 3.48 -1.91 -6.94
C ILE A 55 3.31 -0.97 -8.13
N GLU A 56 3.94 -1.29 -9.26
CA GLU A 56 3.81 -0.52 -10.51
C GLU A 56 2.37 -0.51 -11.03
N GLY A 57 1.69 -1.66 -11.02
CA GLY A 57 0.28 -1.77 -11.40
C GLY A 57 -0.60 -0.85 -10.56
N TYR A 58 -0.43 -0.89 -9.24
CA TYR A 58 -1.17 -0.02 -8.33
C TYR A 58 -0.81 1.47 -8.51
N ILE A 59 0.45 1.83 -8.78
CA ILE A 59 0.82 3.21 -9.11
C ILE A 59 0.12 3.68 -10.38
N ARG A 60 0.11 2.86 -11.43
CA ARG A 60 -0.54 3.17 -12.72
C ARG A 60 -2.05 3.37 -12.55
N GLU A 61 -2.72 2.49 -11.82
CA GLU A 61 -4.16 2.64 -11.51
C GLU A 61 -4.45 3.92 -10.72
N ARG A 62 -3.58 4.28 -9.78
CA ARG A 62 -3.76 5.49 -8.97
C ARG A 62 -3.50 6.76 -9.75
N LEU A 63 -2.63 6.71 -10.75
CA LEU A 63 -2.48 7.78 -11.74
C LEU A 63 -3.70 7.86 -12.67
N ALA A 64 -4.25 6.71 -13.08
CA ALA A 64 -5.46 6.64 -13.90
C ALA A 64 -6.72 7.16 -13.17
N GLN A 65 -6.81 6.97 -11.85
CA GLN A 65 -7.89 7.50 -10.99
C GLN A 65 -7.81 9.04 -10.78
N GLY A 66 -6.93 9.76 -11.48
CA GLY A 66 -6.90 11.22 -11.46
C GLY A 66 -6.27 11.84 -10.21
N ILE A 67 -5.57 11.06 -9.38
CA ILE A 67 -4.76 11.64 -8.30
C ILE A 67 -3.61 12.42 -8.94
N THR A 68 -3.57 13.72 -8.69
CA THR A 68 -2.47 14.58 -9.14
C THR A 68 -1.12 13.99 -8.70
N LYS A 69 -0.16 13.93 -9.63
CA LYS A 69 1.20 13.37 -9.40
C LYS A 69 1.83 13.85 -8.08
N ARG A 70 1.54 15.08 -7.65
CA ARG A 70 2.00 15.67 -6.38
C ARG A 70 1.42 14.96 -5.14
N SER A 71 0.11 14.71 -5.11
CA SER A 71 -0.58 14.00 -4.02
C SER A 71 -0.19 12.51 -4.00
N CYS A 72 0.03 11.92 -5.18
CA CYS A 72 0.56 10.56 -5.29
C CYS A 72 1.97 10.46 -4.71
N LYS A 73 2.92 11.31 -5.15
CA LYS A 73 4.30 11.35 -4.64
C LYS A 73 4.37 11.55 -3.12
N THR A 74 3.59 12.48 -2.56
CA THR A 74 3.57 12.72 -1.11
C THR A 74 3.08 11.50 -0.33
N LYS A 75 2.04 10.82 -0.81
CA LYS A 75 1.51 9.59 -0.18
C LYS A 75 2.50 8.44 -0.27
N TRP A 76 3.14 8.26 -1.43
CA TRP A 76 4.16 7.23 -1.64
C TRP A 76 5.41 7.46 -0.81
N ARG A 77 5.92 8.70 -0.73
CA ARG A 77 7.07 9.03 0.14
C ARG A 77 6.84 8.65 1.59
N ARG A 78 5.61 8.77 2.09
CA ARG A 78 5.26 8.38 3.46
C ARG A 78 5.23 6.86 3.65
N CYS A 79 5.01 6.09 2.59
CA CYS A 79 5.02 4.63 2.60
C CYS A 79 6.39 4.01 2.24
N ALA A 80 7.19 4.63 1.38
CA ALA A 80 8.50 4.08 0.96
C ALA A 80 9.62 4.20 2.02
N ALA A 81 9.27 4.53 3.27
CA ALA A 81 10.19 4.45 4.41
C ALA A 81 10.11 3.06 5.07
N PHE A 82 9.88 2.02 4.24
CA PHE A 82 9.96 0.61 4.57
C PHE A 82 11.24 0.05 3.98
#